data_AF-A0A1I7D939-F1
#
_entry.id   AF-A0A1I7D939-F1
#
_cell.length_a   1.000
_cell.length_b   1.000
_cell.length_c   1.000
_cell.angle_alpha   90.00
_cell.angle_beta   90.00
_cell.angle_gamma   90.00
#
_symmetry.space_group_name_H-M   'P 1'
#
loop_
_entity.id
_entity.type
_entity.pdbx_description
1 polymer ?
#
loop_
_entity_poly.entity_id
_entity_poly.type
_entity_poly.pdbx_seq_one_letter_code
_entity_poly.pdbx_strand_id
1 'polypeptide(L)'
;MDLIAPGDGQLIWQFSFLLSVVYLGFWAYALFDATGAEFRAAHSKFMWVLVILLAPGFGTFLYLAMARSLRKDRRRFNPSFSKQNNF
;
A
#
# COMPACT_ATOMS: atom_id res chain seq x y z
N MET A 1 -32.63 -17.61 35.25
CA MET A 1 -32.17 -17.37 33.88
C MET A 1 -31.42 -16.06 33.92
N ASP A 2 -30.11 -16.11 34.17
CA ASP A 2 -29.30 -14.90 34.20
C ASP A 2 -29.28 -14.31 32.80
N LEU A 3 -29.90 -13.14 32.67
CA LEU A 3 -29.84 -12.34 31.47
C LEU A 3 -28.36 -12.06 31.24
N ILE A 4 -27.83 -12.57 30.12
CA ILE A 4 -26.51 -12.22 29.61
C ILE A 4 -26.54 -10.70 29.37
N ALA A 5 -26.23 -9.93 30.40
CA ALA A 5 -26.09 -8.50 30.32
C ALA A 5 -24.74 -8.25 29.63
N PRO A 6 -24.72 -7.65 28.43
CA PRO A 6 -23.47 -7.29 27.78
C PRO A 6 -22.72 -6.32 28.70
N GLY A 7 -21.58 -6.74 29.24
CA GLY A 7 -20.68 -5.84 29.95
C GLY A 7 -19.96 -4.92 28.97
N ASP A 8 -19.53 -3.74 29.42
CA ASP A 8 -18.81 -2.75 28.58
C ASP A 8 -17.59 -3.33 27.84
N GLY A 9 -16.97 -4.39 28.39
CA GLY A 9 -15.87 -5.12 27.75
C GLY A 9 -16.24 -5.83 26.43
N GLN A 10 -17.51 -6.17 26.22
CA GLN A 10 -17.96 -6.86 25.00
C GLN A 10 -17.87 -5.96 23.77
N LEU A 11 -18.28 -4.70 23.90
CA LEU A 11 -18.19 -3.73 22.80
C LEU A 11 -16.72 -3.42 22.47
N ILE A 12 -15.88 -3.23 23.49
CA ILE A 12 -14.45 -2.96 23.31
C ILE A 12 -13.80 -4.07 22.48
N TRP A 13 -14.04 -5.33 22.85
CA TRP A 13 -13.46 -6.47 22.13
C TRP A 13 -13.94 -6.54 20.67
N GLN A 14 -15.23 -6.33 20.41
CA GLN A 14 -15.79 -6.33 19.06
C GLN A 14 -15.18 -5.23 18.19
N PHE A 15 -15.06 -4.01 18.70
CA PHE A 15 -14.44 -2.90 17.98
C PHE A 15 -12.95 -3.12 17.75
N SER A 16 -12.21 -3.61 18.75
CA SER A 16 -10.79 -3.95 18.59
C SER A 16 -10.58 -5.07 17.56
N PHE A 17 -11.44 -6.09 17.55
CA PHE A 17 -11.40 -7.16 16.56
C PHE A 17 -11.68 -6.63 15.15
N LEU A 18 -12.73 -5.82 14.99
CA LEU A 18 -13.06 -5.21 13.70
C LEU A 18 -11.91 -4.33 13.19
N LEU A 19 -11.33 -3.49 14.05
CA LEU A 19 -10.20 -2.62 13.71
C LEU A 19 -8.97 -3.43 13.28
N SER A 20 -8.66 -4.52 13.98
CA SER A 20 -7.52 -5.38 13.64
C SER A 20 -7.72 -6.11 12.31
N VAL A 21 -8.94 -6.56 11.99
CA VAL A 21 -9.26 -7.13 10.66
C VAL A 21 -9.10 -6.09 9.56
N VAL A 22 -9.63 -4.87 9.75
CA VAL A 22 -9.47 -3.77 8.78
C VAL A 22 -8.00 -3.42 8.58
N TYR A 23 -7.26 -3.30 9.68
CA TYR A 23 -5.82 -3.02 9.63
C TYR A 23 -5.05 -4.12 8.90
N LEU A 24 -5.37 -5.39 9.15
CA LEU A 24 -4.73 -6.51 8.48
C LEU A 24 -5.05 -6.53 6.97
N GLY A 25 -6.29 -6.21 6.59
CA GLY A 25 -6.68 -6.02 5.19
C GLY A 25 -5.92 -4.87 4.51
N PHE A 26 -5.80 -3.72 5.19
CA PHE A 26 -5.02 -2.58 4.72
C PHE A 26 -3.54 -2.91 4.55
N TRP A 27 -2.97 -3.65 5.51
CA TRP A 27 -1.59 -4.09 5.46
C TRP A 27 -1.32 -5.08 4.33
N ALA A 28 -2.19 -6.08 4.17
CA ALA A 28 -2.13 -7.03 3.06
C ALA A 28 -2.29 -6.32 1.70
N TYR A 29 -3.19 -5.34 1.60
CA TYR A 29 -3.37 -4.53 0.40
C TYR A 29 -2.07 -3.81 0.00
N ALA A 30 -1.41 -3.15 0.96
CA ALA A 30 -0.16 -2.45 0.69
C ALA A 30 0.95 -3.42 0.25
N LEU A 31 1.00 -4.63 0.82
CA LEU A 31 1.95 -5.67 0.44
C LEU A 31 1.69 -6.19 -0.99
N PHE A 32 0.42 -6.41 -1.35
CA PHE A 32 0.04 -6.78 -2.71
C PHE A 32 0.35 -5.68 -3.72
N ASP A 33 0.07 -4.41 -3.40
CA ASP A 33 0.44 -3.26 -4.25
C ASP A 33 1.97 -3.16 -4.40
N ALA A 34 2.75 -3.41 -3.35
CA ALA A 34 4.22 -3.40 -3.39
C ALA A 34 4.79 -4.51 -4.27
N THR A 35 4.25 -5.72 -4.19
CA THR A 35 4.72 -6.86 -4.98
C THR A 35 4.32 -6.74 -6.46
N GLY A 36 3.12 -6.22 -6.73
CA GLY A 36 2.61 -5.99 -8.09
C GLY A 36 3.18 -4.75 -8.80
N ALA A 37 3.68 -3.75 -8.07
CA ALA A 37 4.18 -2.53 -8.66
C ALA A 37 5.46 -2.72 -9.50
N GLU A 38 5.53 -2.05 -10.65
CA GLU A 38 6.75 -1.96 -11.45
C GLU A 38 7.62 -0.78 -10.96
N PHE A 39 8.72 -1.12 -10.29
CA PHE A 39 9.75 -0.15 -9.90
C PHE A 39 10.85 -0.08 -10.96
N ARG A 40 11.51 1.10 -11.07
CA ARG A 40 12.63 1.27 -12.01
C ARG A 40 13.80 0.34 -11.70
N ALA A 41 14.06 0.08 -10.41
CA ALA A 41 15.11 -0.80 -9.94
C ALA A 41 14.54 -1.97 -9.12
N ALA A 42 15.09 -3.16 -9.33
CA ALA A 42 14.65 -4.38 -8.65
C ALA A 42 14.78 -4.28 -7.12
N HIS A 43 15.88 -3.68 -6.64
CA HIS A 43 16.14 -3.49 -5.21
C HIS A 43 15.10 -2.58 -4.52
N SER A 44 14.53 -1.61 -5.24
CA SER A 44 13.53 -0.69 -4.69
C SER A 44 12.25 -1.41 -4.29
N LYS A 45 11.85 -2.44 -5.05
CA LYS A 45 10.69 -3.28 -4.70
C LYS A 45 10.93 -4.00 -3.37
N PHE A 46 12.08 -4.66 -3.26
CA PHE A 46 12.46 -5.42 -2.07
C PHE A 46 12.51 -4.52 -0.82
N MET A 47 13.11 -3.33 -0.93
CA MET A 47 13.15 -2.37 0.18
C MET A 47 11.76 -1.98 0.66
N TRP A 48 10.83 -1.67 -0.25
CA TRP A 48 9.48 -1.29 0.13
C TRP A 48 8.71 -2.42 0.81
N VAL A 49 8.85 -3.66 0.33
CA VAL A 49 8.30 -4.85 1.00
C VAL A 49 8.90 -4.99 2.40
N LEU A 50 10.22 -4.83 2.54
CA LEU A 50 10.89 -4.91 3.84
C LEU A 50 10.39 -3.85 4.82
N VAL A 51 10.21 -2.61 4.36
CA VAL A 51 9.67 -1.50 5.17
C VAL A 51 8.24 -1.80 5.64
N ILE A 52 7.38 -2.35 4.78
CA ILE A 52 6.00 -2.72 5.15
C ILE A 52 5.99 -3.84 6.20
N LEU A 53 6.89 -4.83 6.07
CA LEU A 53 6.97 -5.97 6.99
C LEU A 53 7.60 -5.61 8.34
N LEU A 54 8.67 -4.81 8.34
CA LEU A 54 9.46 -4.51 9.55
C LEU A 54 8.96 -3.28 10.32
N ALA A 55 8.21 -2.38 9.67
CA ALA A 55 7.61 -1.23 10.32
C ALA A 55 6.08 -1.30 10.20
N PRO A 56 5.39 -2.20 10.93
CA PRO A 56 3.94 -2.27 10.90
C PRO A 56 3.32 -0.91 11.28
N GLY A 57 2.32 -0.48 10.52
CA GLY A 57 1.66 0.81 10.67
C GLY A 57 2.39 1.87 9.87
N PHE A 58 3.54 2.34 10.35
CA PHE A 58 4.29 3.41 9.70
C PHE A 58 4.77 3.04 8.29
N GLY A 59 5.28 1.84 8.10
CA GLY A 59 5.81 1.35 6.83
C GLY A 59 4.76 1.30 5.73
N THR A 60 3.52 0.91 6.07
CA THR A 60 2.38 0.95 5.14
C THR A 60 1.99 2.35 4.71
N PHE A 61 1.94 3.31 5.65
CA PHE A 61 1.65 4.71 5.33
C PHE A 61 2.78 5.33 4.50
N LEU A 62 4.04 5.10 4.90
CA LEU A 62 5.22 5.59 4.20
C LEU A 62 5.28 5.04 2.77
N TYR A 63 5.00 3.74 2.60
CA TYR A 63 4.92 3.10 1.30
C TYR A 63 3.89 3.79 0.40
N LEU A 64 2.64 3.90 0.85
CA LEU A 64 1.58 4.46 0.01
C LEU A 64 1.80 5.94 -0.33
N ALA A 65 2.38 6.72 0.59
CA ALA A 65 2.68 8.13 0.38
C ALA A 65 3.86 8.34 -0.58
N MET A 66 4.95 7.58 -0.42
CA MET A 66 6.22 7.90 -1.08
C MET A 66 6.56 6.97 -2.25
N ALA A 67 6.11 5.70 -2.24
CA ALA A 67 6.51 4.75 -3.27
C ALA A 67 6.06 5.17 -4.67
N ARG A 68 5.01 6.00 -4.80
CA ARG A 68 4.48 6.48 -6.09
C ARG A 68 5.50 7.27 -6.91
N SER A 69 6.37 8.06 -6.28
CA SER A 69 7.40 8.84 -7.00
C SER A 69 8.56 7.97 -7.50
N LEU A 70 8.74 6.79 -6.91
CA LEU A 70 9.80 5.84 -7.25
C LEU A 70 9.34 4.76 -8.24
N ARG A 71 8.03 4.68 -8.52
CA ARG A 71 7.47 3.78 -9.54
C ARG A 71 7.97 4.19 -10.92
N LYS A 72 8.10 3.21 -11.81
CA LYS A 72 8.46 3.47 -13.20
C LYS A 72 7.34 4.27 -13.86
N ASP A 73 7.69 5.41 -14.46
CA ASP A 73 6.73 6.18 -15.25
C ASP A 73 6.09 5.27 -16.30
N ARG A 74 4.75 5.27 -16.35
CA ARG A 74 4.07 4.66 -17.49
C ARG A 74 4.57 5.38 -18.73
N ARG A 75 5.22 4.65 -19.64
CA ARG A 75 5.73 5.20 -20.89
C ARG A 75 4.60 5.94 -21.59
N ARG A 76 4.62 7.27 -21.53
CA ARG A 76 3.72 8.09 -22.33
C ARG A 76 4.26 8.05 -23.75
N PHE A 77 3.44 7.56 -24.67
CA PHE A 77 3.78 7.59 -26.08
C PHE A 77 3.79 9.05 -26.53
N ASN A 78 4.98 9.64 -26.67
CA ASN A 78 5.18 10.99 -27.19
C ASN A 78 6.07 10.91 -28.45
N PRO A 79 5.51 10.53 -29.60
CA PRO A 79 6.27 10.49 -30.84
C PRO A 79 6.59 11.92 -31.29
N SER A 80 7.87 12.27 -31.32
CA SER A 80 8.32 13.50 -31.97
C SER A 80 8.46 13.25 -33.46
N PHE A 81 7.46 13.67 -34.23
CA PHE A 81 7.56 13.72 -35.68
C PHE A 81 8.28 15.01 -36.06
N SER A 82 9.61 14.96 -36.16
CA SER A 82 10.38 16.06 -36.74
C SER A 82 10.00 16.23 -38.20
N LYS A 83 9.30 17.31 -38.55
CA LYS A 83 9.10 17.71 -39.95
C LYS A 83 10.43 18.23 -40.49
N GLN A 84 11.10 17.41 -41.29
CA GLN A 84 12.27 17.84 -42.06
C GLN A 84 11.77 18.71 -43.22
N ASN A 85 11.73 20.02 -43.01
CA ASN A 85 11.50 20.99 -44.08
C ASN A 85 12.85 21.28 -44.75
N ASN A 86 13.07 20.66 -45.91
CA ASN A 86 14.10 21.08 -46.85
C ASN A 86 13.45 22.07 -47.83
N PHE A 87 13.84 23.34 -47.74
CA PHE A 87 13.64 24.36 -48.78
C PHE A 87 14.93 25.15 -48.93
#